data_AF-A0A2E1XJ64-F1
#
_entry.id   AF-A0A2E1XJ64-F1
#
_cell.length_a   1.000
_cell.length_b   1.000
_cell.length_c   1.000
_cell.angle_alpha   90.00
_cell.angle_beta   90.00
_cell.angle_gamma   90.00
#
_symmetry.space_group_name_H-M   'P 1'
#
loop_
_entity.id
_entity.type
_entity.pdbx_description
1 polymer ?
#
loop_
_entity_poly.entity_id
_entity_poly.type
_entity_poly.pdbx_seq_one_letter_code
_entity_poly.pdbx_strand_id
1 'polypeptide(L)'
;MLDLTQDQVLLARLSLRDQAQASFLDERAVGPSTPTQWLAWAAFRDACATAPGGAPPSYILHVSHCGSTLISRLVEAASGARSLREPLPLRTFAVEAVQSFDGGAFLMRQERVDRIRMFEKAWCCGAPVVIKATSICNDIVDDLSPNAPVAFVYVRPETYLATVLGRPRVKGDLRAYGQLRLRRWNARSGWPQRMSDLRPGELAALCWLTETTSIAFAQRDFFEIDFDRFLRSPHDQLAALCRHLGVSAPMDRVARALSGPVTKVYSKNPDRAYDAAARAQILNHGRNAAAEEIRAGLAWLETAAKAWRTAELALARYG
;
A
#
# COMPACT_ATOMS: atom_id res chain seq x y z
N MET A 1 5.66 -5.88 -15.30
CA MET A 1 4.30 -6.45 -15.10
C MET A 1 4.39 -7.96 -15.11
N LEU A 2 3.47 -8.67 -14.47
CA LEU A 2 3.40 -10.14 -14.48
C LEU A 2 2.06 -10.56 -15.09
N ASP A 3 2.12 -11.43 -16.10
CA ASP A 3 0.98 -12.11 -16.70
C ASP A 3 1.05 -13.60 -16.32
N LEU A 4 0.14 -14.03 -15.44
CA LEU A 4 0.08 -15.42 -14.99
C LEU A 4 -0.59 -16.35 -16.01
N THR A 5 -1.45 -15.81 -16.89
CA THR A 5 -2.17 -16.60 -17.90
C THR A 5 -1.23 -17.00 -19.02
N GLN A 6 -0.35 -16.09 -19.45
CA GLN A 6 0.67 -16.38 -20.46
C GLN A 6 1.99 -16.88 -19.86
N ASP A 7 2.13 -16.86 -18.53
CA ASP A 7 3.37 -17.14 -17.78
C ASP A 7 4.55 -16.29 -18.27
N GLN A 8 4.33 -14.96 -18.35
CA GLN A 8 5.31 -13.99 -18.87
C GLN A 8 5.49 -12.77 -17.97
N VAL A 9 6.65 -12.13 -18.09
CA VAL A 9 7.00 -10.88 -17.39
C VAL A 9 7.32 -9.80 -18.42
N LEU A 10 6.67 -8.65 -18.29
CA LEU A 10 7.04 -7.44 -19.01
C LEU A 10 8.08 -6.67 -18.22
N LEU A 11 9.29 -6.53 -18.78
CA LEU A 11 10.32 -5.65 -18.29
C LEU A 11 10.18 -4.28 -18.97
N ALA A 12 10.35 -3.21 -18.19
CA ALA A 12 10.39 -1.84 -18.69
C ALA A 12 11.65 -1.15 -18.19
N ARG A 13 12.39 -0.48 -19.09
CA ARG A 13 13.60 0.27 -18.74
C ARG A 13 13.24 1.72 -18.40
N LEU A 14 13.29 2.04 -17.12
CA LEU A 14 13.09 3.41 -16.61
C LEU A 14 14.41 4.01 -16.13
N SER A 15 14.58 5.31 -16.33
CA SER A 15 15.67 6.03 -15.67
C SER A 15 15.39 6.12 -14.15
N LEU A 16 16.45 6.23 -13.34
CA LEU A 16 16.27 6.42 -11.89
C LEU A 16 15.48 7.70 -11.57
N ARG A 17 15.61 8.74 -12.41
CA ARG A 17 14.83 9.98 -12.29
C ARG A 17 13.35 9.73 -12.52
N ASP A 18 12.98 9.04 -13.60
CA ASP A 18 11.57 8.77 -13.92
C ASP A 18 10.94 7.86 -12.86
N GLN A 19 11.68 6.86 -12.40
CA GLN A 19 11.25 6.00 -11.29
C GLN A 19 11.00 6.81 -10.01
N ALA A 20 11.91 7.73 -9.66
CA ALA A 20 11.78 8.56 -8.45
C ALA A 20 10.62 9.56 -8.55
N GLN A 21 10.33 10.10 -9.74
CA GLN A 21 9.21 11.02 -9.96
C GLN A 21 7.85 10.32 -9.97
N ALA A 22 7.80 9.07 -10.45
CA ALA A 22 6.59 8.28 -10.54
C ALA A 22 5.95 8.04 -9.16
N SER A 23 4.66 8.37 -9.05
CA SER A 23 3.85 8.05 -7.86
C SER A 23 3.36 6.60 -7.87
N PHE A 24 3.34 5.99 -9.06
CA PHE A 24 2.86 4.65 -9.37
C PHE A 24 3.70 4.08 -10.50
N LEU A 25 4.18 2.84 -10.36
CA LEU A 25 4.92 2.14 -11.41
C LEU A 25 3.99 1.26 -12.24
N ASP A 26 2.99 1.89 -12.84
CA ASP A 26 2.06 1.27 -13.77
C ASP A 26 2.17 1.88 -15.18
N GLU A 27 1.17 1.64 -16.04
CA GLU A 27 1.11 2.15 -17.41
C GLU A 27 1.35 3.67 -17.50
N ARG A 28 1.09 4.44 -16.44
CA ARG A 28 1.36 5.88 -16.40
C ARG A 28 2.86 6.22 -16.35
N ALA A 29 3.67 5.34 -15.79
CA ALA A 29 5.13 5.49 -15.74
C ALA A 29 5.81 4.90 -16.99
N VAL A 30 5.13 4.01 -17.71
CA VAL A 30 5.61 3.40 -18.95
C VAL A 30 5.02 4.18 -20.13
N GLY A 31 5.64 5.31 -20.46
CA GLY A 31 5.24 6.11 -21.63
C GLY A 31 5.53 5.42 -22.97
N PRO A 32 5.02 5.94 -24.11
CA PRO A 32 5.16 5.32 -25.43
C PRO A 32 6.60 5.07 -25.88
N SER A 33 7.55 5.86 -25.37
CA SER A 33 8.98 5.74 -25.69
C SER A 33 9.76 4.84 -24.72
N THR A 34 9.11 4.27 -23.71
CA THR A 34 9.78 3.42 -22.71
C THR A 34 10.12 2.09 -23.35
N PRO A 35 11.41 1.68 -23.41
CA PRO A 35 11.77 0.36 -23.94
C PRO A 35 11.16 -0.73 -23.05
N THR A 36 10.36 -1.61 -23.65
CA THR A 36 9.75 -2.75 -22.97
C THR A 36 10.04 -4.05 -23.69
N GLN A 37 10.16 -5.14 -22.93
CA GLN A 37 10.34 -6.49 -23.48
C GLN A 37 9.55 -7.50 -22.66
N TRP A 38 8.79 -8.34 -23.36
CA TRP A 38 8.18 -9.54 -22.79
C TRP A 38 9.21 -10.67 -22.73
N LEU A 39 9.25 -11.36 -21.59
CA LEU A 39 10.06 -12.54 -21.37
C LEU A 39 9.19 -13.66 -20.81
N ALA A 40 9.44 -14.90 -21.23
CA ALA A 40 8.89 -16.07 -20.56
C ALA A 40 9.32 -16.11 -19.09
N TRP A 41 8.43 -16.58 -18.21
CA TRP A 41 8.72 -16.68 -16.78
C TRP A 41 10.02 -17.46 -16.50
N ALA A 42 10.23 -18.58 -17.20
CA ALA A 42 11.46 -19.37 -17.09
C ALA A 42 12.73 -18.54 -17.37
N ALA A 43 12.73 -17.74 -18.44
CA ALA A 43 13.86 -16.87 -18.77
C ALA A 43 14.08 -15.78 -17.72
N PHE A 44 13.00 -15.19 -17.18
CA PHE A 44 13.09 -14.20 -16.09
C PHE A 44 13.66 -14.83 -14.81
N ARG A 45 13.18 -16.03 -14.43
CA ARG A 45 13.69 -16.78 -13.28
C ARG A 45 15.18 -17.05 -13.43
N ASP A 46 15.62 -17.54 -14.58
CA ASP A 46 17.01 -17.91 -14.82
C ASP A 46 17.91 -16.67 -14.77
N ALA A 47 17.45 -15.53 -15.29
CA ALA A 47 18.14 -14.24 -15.15
C ALA A 47 18.21 -13.76 -13.69
N CYS A 48 17.15 -13.95 -12.89
CA CYS A 48 17.16 -13.63 -11.47
C CYS A 48 18.11 -14.53 -10.69
N ALA A 49 18.28 -15.80 -11.08
CA ALA A 49 19.19 -16.72 -10.42
C ALA A 49 20.65 -16.24 -10.50
N THR A 50 21.06 -15.69 -11.64
CA THR A 50 22.42 -15.21 -11.90
C THR A 50 22.64 -13.73 -11.54
N ALA A 51 21.59 -12.95 -11.32
CA ALA A 51 21.70 -11.55 -10.94
C ALA A 51 22.45 -11.37 -9.59
N PRO A 52 23.32 -10.35 -9.48
CA PRO A 52 23.97 -10.02 -8.21
C PRO A 52 22.90 -9.72 -7.16
N GLY A 53 23.01 -10.37 -6.01
CA GLY A 53 22.11 -10.13 -4.90
C GLY A 53 22.31 -8.73 -4.32
N GLY A 54 21.24 -8.17 -3.75
CA GLY A 54 21.31 -7.03 -2.86
C GLY A 54 20.73 -7.38 -1.49
N ALA A 55 20.78 -6.42 -0.56
CA ALA A 55 20.03 -6.55 0.68
C ALA A 55 18.54 -6.74 0.37
N PRO A 56 17.82 -7.61 1.12
CA PRO A 56 16.37 -7.73 0.99
C PRO A 56 15.68 -6.37 1.09
N PRO A 57 14.56 -6.15 0.37
CA PRO A 57 13.85 -4.89 0.46
C PRO A 57 13.18 -4.75 1.83
N SER A 58 12.92 -3.51 2.22
CA SER A 58 11.96 -3.20 3.29
C SER A 58 10.65 -2.70 2.70
N TYR A 59 9.57 -2.72 3.50
CA TYR A 59 8.21 -2.52 3.00
C TYR A 59 7.48 -1.40 3.72
N ILE A 60 6.68 -0.66 2.95
CA ILE A 60 5.63 0.23 3.45
C ILE A 60 4.29 -0.33 2.98
N LEU A 61 3.58 -1.00 3.88
CA LEU A 61 2.19 -1.42 3.73
C LEU A 61 1.27 -0.33 4.25
N HIS A 62 0.01 -0.31 3.80
CA HIS A 62 -0.87 0.79 4.16
C HIS A 62 -2.37 0.57 3.92
N VAL A 63 -3.19 1.32 4.64
CA VAL A 63 -4.60 1.56 4.25
C VAL A 63 -4.64 2.54 3.06
N SER A 64 -5.60 2.44 2.15
CA SER A 64 -5.69 3.39 1.04
C SER A 64 -5.86 4.85 1.55
N HIS A 65 -5.37 5.83 0.78
CA HIS A 65 -5.50 7.27 1.10
C HIS A 65 -4.96 7.75 2.47
N CYS A 66 -4.07 7.00 3.12
CA CYS A 66 -3.53 7.35 4.44
C CYS A 66 -2.22 8.17 4.44
N GLY A 67 -1.74 8.66 3.29
CA GLY A 67 -0.47 9.40 3.21
C GLY A 67 0.79 8.55 2.95
N SER A 68 0.66 7.26 2.66
CA SER A 68 1.80 6.37 2.36
C SER A 68 2.72 6.85 1.22
N THR A 69 2.16 7.55 0.20
CA THR A 69 2.97 8.15 -0.87
C THR A 69 3.87 9.27 -0.34
N LEU A 70 3.39 10.10 0.58
CA LEU A 70 4.23 11.13 1.24
C LEU A 70 5.34 10.46 2.05
N ILE A 71 4.99 9.45 2.87
CA ILE A 71 5.96 8.71 3.68
C ILE A 71 7.07 8.10 2.81
N SER A 72 6.73 7.39 1.73
CA SER A 72 7.75 6.81 0.85
C SER A 72 8.66 7.86 0.19
N ARG A 73 8.13 9.04 -0.19
CA ARG A 73 8.95 10.14 -0.71
C ARG A 73 9.88 10.73 0.36
N LEU A 74 9.41 10.85 1.60
CA LEU A 74 10.21 11.32 2.72
C LEU A 74 11.34 10.35 3.08
N VAL A 75 11.06 9.04 3.10
CA VAL A 75 12.07 8.00 3.33
C VAL A 75 13.16 8.05 2.26
N GLU A 76 12.78 8.15 0.98
CA GLU A 76 13.74 8.29 -0.13
C GLU A 76 14.60 9.55 0.01
N ALA A 77 13.98 10.71 0.29
CA ALA A 77 14.70 11.97 0.46
C ALA A 77 15.66 11.95 1.67
N ALA A 78 15.22 11.38 2.80
CA ALA A 78 15.98 11.35 4.04
C ALA A 78 17.13 10.33 4.04
N SER A 79 16.99 9.21 3.32
CA SER A 79 17.96 8.11 3.38
C SER A 79 18.79 7.91 2.11
N GLY A 80 18.30 8.35 0.95
CA GLY A 80 18.89 7.98 -0.34
C GLY A 80 18.59 6.54 -0.77
N ALA A 81 17.80 5.79 0.01
CA ALA A 81 17.24 4.52 -0.44
C ALA A 81 16.26 4.77 -1.60
N ARG A 82 16.18 3.81 -2.53
CA ARG A 82 15.27 3.91 -3.67
C ARG A 82 13.90 3.41 -3.27
N SER A 83 12.87 4.25 -3.40
CA SER A 83 11.49 3.81 -3.16
C SER A 83 10.85 3.25 -4.43
N LEU A 84 10.48 1.98 -4.39
CA LEU A 84 9.70 1.33 -5.44
C LEU A 84 8.21 1.45 -5.10
N ARG A 85 7.47 2.31 -5.80
CA ARG A 85 6.09 2.66 -5.44
C ARG A 85 5.07 1.89 -6.26
N GLU A 86 4.30 1.05 -5.58
CA GLU A 86 3.20 0.25 -6.11
C GLU A 86 3.59 -0.65 -7.29
N PRO A 87 4.61 -1.53 -7.14
CA PRO A 87 5.03 -2.41 -8.23
C PRO A 87 3.89 -3.35 -8.66
N LEU A 88 3.56 -3.35 -9.96
CA LEU A 88 2.48 -4.14 -10.53
C LEU A 88 2.54 -5.64 -10.20
N PRO A 89 3.70 -6.34 -10.20
CA PRO A 89 3.73 -7.77 -9.87
C PRO A 89 3.16 -8.10 -8.48
N LEU A 90 3.39 -7.26 -7.46
CA LEU A 90 2.79 -7.48 -6.14
C LEU A 90 1.26 -7.33 -6.15
N ARG A 91 0.71 -6.49 -7.03
CA ARG A 91 -0.74 -6.39 -7.22
C ARG A 91 -1.30 -7.65 -7.87
N THR A 92 -0.62 -8.20 -8.87
CA THR A 92 -1.00 -9.47 -9.50
C THR A 92 -1.05 -10.58 -8.46
N PHE A 93 -0.01 -10.72 -7.63
CA PHE A 93 0.00 -11.73 -6.56
C PHE A 93 -1.07 -11.52 -5.50
N ALA A 94 -1.39 -10.26 -5.15
CA ALA A 94 -2.47 -9.96 -4.20
C ALA A 94 -3.86 -10.33 -4.75
N VAL A 95 -4.12 -10.09 -6.03
CA VAL A 95 -5.36 -10.53 -6.69
C VAL A 95 -5.42 -12.06 -6.75
N GLU A 96 -4.30 -12.68 -7.13
CA GLU A 96 -4.16 -14.12 -7.23
C GLU A 96 -4.38 -14.85 -5.90
N ALA A 97 -3.84 -14.32 -4.80
CA ALA A 97 -4.01 -14.91 -3.46
C ALA A 97 -5.48 -15.02 -3.04
N VAL A 98 -6.34 -14.10 -3.48
CA VAL A 98 -7.77 -14.14 -3.18
C VAL A 98 -8.50 -15.23 -3.98
N GLN A 99 -8.00 -15.60 -5.16
CA GLN A 99 -8.52 -16.72 -5.95
C GLN A 99 -8.23 -18.07 -5.28
N SER A 100 -7.31 -18.13 -4.31
CA SER A 100 -7.07 -19.37 -3.56
C SER A 100 -8.26 -19.75 -2.66
N PHE A 101 -9.15 -18.81 -2.31
CA PHE A 101 -10.29 -19.08 -1.43
C PHE A 101 -11.38 -19.95 -2.07
N ASP A 102 -11.48 -19.94 -3.40
CA ASP A 102 -12.47 -20.70 -4.18
C ASP A 102 -11.82 -21.68 -5.18
N GLY A 103 -10.52 -21.96 -5.01
CA GLY A 103 -9.78 -22.90 -5.86
C GLY A 103 -9.45 -22.37 -7.26
N GLY A 104 -9.67 -21.08 -7.53
CA GLY A 104 -9.41 -20.45 -8.82
C GLY A 104 -7.98 -19.93 -9.02
N ALA A 105 -7.07 -20.15 -8.06
CA ALA A 105 -5.68 -19.71 -8.18
C ALA A 105 -4.90 -20.59 -9.18
N PHE A 106 -4.15 -19.95 -10.07
CA PHE A 106 -3.13 -20.54 -10.93
C PHE A 106 -1.92 -21.04 -10.14
N LEU A 107 -1.57 -20.39 -9.02
CA LEU A 107 -0.37 -20.70 -8.25
C LEU A 107 -0.70 -21.29 -6.88
N MET A 108 0.04 -22.34 -6.49
CA MET A 108 0.14 -22.71 -5.09
C MET A 108 0.80 -21.58 -4.29
N ARG A 109 0.50 -21.50 -2.99
CA ARG A 109 1.09 -20.48 -2.10
C ARG A 109 2.61 -20.49 -2.15
N GLN A 110 3.23 -21.67 -2.12
CA GLN A 110 4.69 -21.79 -2.15
C GLN A 110 5.28 -21.24 -3.45
N GLU A 111 4.67 -21.53 -4.60
CA GLU A 111 5.09 -20.99 -5.88
C GLU A 111 4.98 -19.46 -5.88
N ARG A 112 3.86 -18.90 -5.40
CA ARG A 112 3.68 -17.46 -5.28
C ARG A 112 4.77 -16.81 -4.43
N VAL A 113 5.10 -17.39 -3.26
CA VAL A 113 6.19 -16.93 -2.39
C VAL A 113 7.53 -16.92 -3.14
N ASP A 114 7.84 -18.00 -3.86
CA ASP A 114 9.10 -18.11 -4.60
C ASP A 114 9.16 -17.10 -5.75
N ARG A 115 8.05 -16.86 -6.46
CA ARG A 115 7.98 -15.83 -7.50
C ARG A 115 8.13 -14.41 -6.92
N ILE A 116 7.53 -14.12 -5.76
CA ILE A 116 7.71 -12.84 -5.06
C ILE A 116 9.20 -12.62 -4.75
N ARG A 117 9.89 -13.62 -4.21
CA ARG A 117 11.33 -13.53 -3.88
C ARG A 117 12.20 -13.26 -5.11
N MET A 118 11.84 -13.80 -6.27
CA MET A 118 12.55 -13.50 -7.53
C MET A 118 12.39 -12.03 -7.94
N PHE A 119 11.18 -11.48 -7.81
CA PHE A 119 10.95 -10.06 -8.03
C PHE A 119 11.69 -9.18 -7.01
N GLU A 120 11.66 -9.55 -5.73
CA GLU A 120 12.44 -8.86 -4.69
C GLU A 120 13.93 -8.81 -5.06
N LYS A 121 14.50 -9.95 -5.47
CA LYS A 121 15.90 -10.03 -5.91
C LYS A 121 16.16 -9.14 -7.13
N ALA A 122 15.31 -9.21 -8.14
CA ALA A 122 15.42 -8.39 -9.35
C ALA A 122 15.36 -6.88 -9.06
N TRP A 123 14.56 -6.48 -8.07
CA TRP A 123 14.46 -5.08 -7.67
C TRP A 123 15.63 -4.63 -6.81
N CYS A 124 16.28 -5.51 -6.03
CA CYS A 124 17.26 -5.09 -5.03
C CYS A 124 18.70 -4.93 -5.55
N CYS A 125 18.92 -4.86 -6.86
CA CYS A 125 20.24 -4.55 -7.40
C CYS A 125 20.66 -3.10 -7.06
N GLY A 126 21.77 -2.94 -6.33
CA GLY A 126 22.39 -1.64 -6.03
C GLY A 126 22.01 -1.05 -4.67
N ALA A 127 21.43 0.16 -4.67
CA ALA A 127 21.07 0.88 -3.44
C ALA A 127 19.93 0.18 -2.67
N PRO A 128 19.85 0.35 -1.33
CA PRO A 128 18.74 -0.18 -0.53
C PRO A 128 17.38 0.21 -1.11
N VAL A 129 16.46 -0.75 -1.15
CA VAL A 129 15.13 -0.58 -1.75
C VAL A 129 14.06 -0.60 -0.67
N VAL A 130 13.19 0.40 -0.71
CA VAL A 130 11.97 0.46 0.11
C VAL A 130 10.77 0.29 -0.83
N ILE A 131 10.02 -0.81 -0.69
CA ILE A 131 8.86 -1.09 -1.52
C ILE A 131 7.61 -0.56 -0.83
N LYS A 132 6.98 0.47 -1.42
CA LYS A 132 5.63 0.89 -1.01
C LYS A 132 4.61 0.06 -1.77
N ALA A 133 4.08 -0.99 -1.16
CA ALA A 133 3.12 -1.86 -1.84
C ALA A 133 1.78 -1.14 -2.08
N THR A 134 0.96 -1.67 -2.99
CA THR A 134 -0.42 -1.19 -3.15
C THR A 134 -1.24 -1.67 -1.96
N SER A 135 -2.20 -0.89 -1.46
CA SER A 135 -2.97 -1.26 -0.25
C SER A 135 -3.55 -2.69 -0.26
N ILE A 136 -3.95 -3.22 -1.42
CA ILE A 136 -4.48 -4.60 -1.50
C ILE A 136 -3.44 -5.68 -1.23
N CYS A 137 -2.14 -5.36 -1.29
CA CYS A 137 -1.04 -6.27 -1.02
C CYS A 137 -0.89 -6.58 0.48
N ASN A 138 -1.68 -5.97 1.36
CA ASN A 138 -1.62 -6.28 2.80
C ASN A 138 -1.95 -7.76 3.09
N ASP A 139 -2.70 -8.46 2.23
CA ASP A 139 -3.01 -9.90 2.41
C ASP A 139 -1.84 -10.83 2.10
N ILE A 140 -0.91 -10.39 1.26
CA ILE A 140 0.28 -11.18 0.90
C ILE A 140 1.48 -10.83 1.78
N VAL A 141 1.25 -10.12 2.90
CA VAL A 141 2.31 -9.70 3.82
C VAL A 141 3.15 -10.87 4.31
N ASP A 142 2.52 -12.00 4.62
CA ASP A 142 3.21 -13.21 5.08
C ASP A 142 3.87 -14.00 3.95
N ASP A 143 3.61 -13.63 2.69
CA ASP A 143 4.28 -14.20 1.52
C ASP A 143 5.54 -13.40 1.13
N LEU A 144 5.72 -12.19 1.69
CA LEU A 144 6.94 -11.39 1.53
C LEU A 144 8.11 -12.04 2.26
N SER A 145 9.35 -11.65 1.90
CA SER A 145 10.57 -12.10 2.57
C SER A 145 10.41 -12.13 4.11
N PRO A 146 10.67 -13.27 4.79
CA PRO A 146 10.31 -13.47 6.21
C PRO A 146 10.88 -12.44 7.18
N ASN A 147 12.10 -11.96 6.93
CA ASN A 147 12.80 -11.01 7.79
C ASN A 147 12.82 -9.59 7.21
N ALA A 148 12.03 -9.31 6.17
CA ALA A 148 11.97 -7.98 5.59
C ALA A 148 11.31 -7.01 6.59
N PRO A 149 11.95 -5.89 6.94
CA PRO A 149 11.33 -4.89 7.81
C PRO A 149 10.07 -4.32 7.17
N VAL A 150 8.97 -4.29 7.91
CA VAL A 150 7.69 -3.77 7.41
C VAL A 150 7.20 -2.62 8.28
N ALA A 151 6.84 -1.51 7.65
CA ALA A 151 6.07 -0.44 8.27
C ALA A 151 4.63 -0.49 7.76
N PHE A 152 3.67 -0.16 8.63
CA PHE A 152 2.26 -0.06 8.29
C PHE A 152 1.75 1.36 8.53
N VAL A 153 1.31 2.03 7.46
CA VAL A 153 0.79 3.41 7.53
C VAL A 153 -0.74 3.38 7.48
N TYR A 154 -1.38 4.00 8.47
CA TYR A 154 -2.84 4.05 8.57
C TYR A 154 -3.31 5.43 9.02
N VAL A 155 -4.63 5.63 8.93
CA VAL A 155 -5.37 6.71 9.59
C VAL A 155 -6.57 6.06 10.27
N ARG A 156 -7.10 6.73 11.30
CA ARG A 156 -8.30 6.29 12.01
C ARG A 156 -9.52 6.23 11.09
N PRO A 157 -10.51 5.37 11.39
CA PRO A 157 -11.62 5.07 10.48
C PRO A 157 -12.42 6.32 10.09
N GLU A 158 -12.71 7.23 11.02
CA GLU A 158 -13.42 8.49 10.71
C GLU A 158 -12.66 9.30 9.64
N THR A 159 -11.36 9.50 9.85
CA THR A 159 -10.54 10.30 8.94
C THR A 159 -10.35 9.61 7.59
N TYR A 160 -10.27 8.28 7.58
CA TYR A 160 -10.32 7.50 6.35
C TYR A 160 -11.63 7.76 5.57
N LEU A 161 -12.78 7.61 6.24
CA LEU A 161 -14.10 7.78 5.65
C LEU A 161 -14.25 9.21 5.09
N ALA A 162 -13.91 10.23 5.86
CA ALA A 162 -13.94 11.62 5.41
C ALA A 162 -13.04 11.86 4.18
N THR A 163 -11.85 11.24 4.15
CA THR A 163 -10.90 11.38 3.03
C THR A 163 -11.40 10.75 1.74
N VAL A 164 -12.02 9.57 1.84
CA VAL A 164 -12.46 8.79 0.67
C VAL A 164 -13.81 9.26 0.16
N LEU A 165 -14.76 9.52 1.06
CA LEU A 165 -16.11 9.96 0.72
C LEU A 165 -16.17 11.44 0.29
N GLY A 166 -15.21 12.27 0.73
CA GLY A 166 -15.13 13.67 0.32
C GLY A 166 -14.61 13.93 -1.11
N ARG A 167 -14.35 12.89 -1.90
CA ARG A 167 -13.77 13.01 -3.26
C ARG A 167 -14.85 12.94 -4.34
N PRO A 168 -14.77 13.71 -5.43
CA PRO A 168 -15.78 13.65 -6.51
C PRO A 168 -15.97 12.27 -7.16
N ARG A 169 -14.97 11.38 -7.08
CA ARG A 169 -14.98 10.03 -7.70
C ARG A 169 -15.07 8.89 -6.68
N VAL A 170 -15.73 9.09 -5.53
CA VAL A 170 -15.91 8.07 -4.46
C VAL A 170 -16.24 6.68 -4.99
N LYS A 171 -17.22 6.59 -5.91
CA LYS A 171 -17.73 5.31 -6.42
C LYS A 171 -16.71 4.54 -7.25
N GLY A 172 -15.87 5.22 -8.04
CA GLY A 172 -14.83 4.56 -8.83
C GLY A 172 -13.72 4.02 -7.93
N ASP A 173 -13.23 4.85 -7.01
CA ASP A 173 -12.12 4.52 -6.13
C ASP A 173 -12.48 3.39 -5.15
N LEU A 174 -13.69 3.42 -4.56
CA LEU A 174 -14.16 2.36 -3.66
C LEU A 174 -14.43 1.04 -4.38
N ARG A 175 -14.99 1.11 -5.60
CA ARG A 175 -15.37 -0.12 -6.34
C ARG A 175 -14.18 -0.80 -7.00
N ALA A 176 -13.13 -0.08 -7.38
CA ALA A 176 -11.96 -0.61 -8.09
C ALA A 176 -11.36 -1.87 -7.44
N TYR A 177 -11.31 -1.91 -6.11
CA TYR A 177 -10.88 -3.10 -5.34
C TYR A 177 -11.92 -3.56 -4.32
N GLY A 178 -13.16 -3.04 -4.40
CA GLY A 178 -14.21 -3.34 -3.43
C GLY A 178 -14.58 -4.83 -3.43
N GLN A 179 -14.69 -5.45 -4.61
CA GLN A 179 -14.97 -6.89 -4.73
C GLN A 179 -13.86 -7.75 -4.13
N LEU A 180 -12.60 -7.40 -4.41
CA LEU A 180 -11.44 -8.11 -3.87
C LEU A 180 -11.44 -8.05 -2.33
N ARG A 181 -11.68 -6.87 -1.76
CA ARG A 181 -11.74 -6.67 -0.30
C ARG A 181 -12.92 -7.39 0.34
N LEU A 182 -14.08 -7.35 -0.31
CA LEU A 182 -15.25 -8.08 0.15
C LEU A 182 -14.99 -9.59 0.21
N ARG A 183 -14.37 -10.16 -0.84
CA ARG A 183 -13.99 -11.58 -0.85
C ARG A 183 -13.05 -11.93 0.30
N ARG A 184 -12.02 -11.10 0.54
CA ARG A 184 -11.10 -11.26 1.68
C ARG A 184 -11.81 -11.19 3.02
N TRP A 185 -12.69 -10.20 3.20
CA TRP A 185 -13.48 -10.06 4.41
C TRP A 185 -14.39 -11.26 4.64
N ASN A 186 -15.15 -11.68 3.64
CA ASN A 186 -16.07 -12.80 3.75
C ASN A 186 -15.32 -14.09 4.07
N ALA A 187 -14.16 -14.34 3.42
CA ALA A 187 -13.32 -15.50 3.70
C ALA A 187 -12.78 -15.50 5.15
N ARG A 188 -12.38 -14.33 5.68
CA ARG A 188 -11.81 -14.22 7.04
C ARG A 188 -12.86 -14.21 8.15
N SER A 189 -14.02 -13.60 7.91
CA SER A 189 -15.07 -13.40 8.91
C SER A 189 -16.16 -14.47 8.86
N GLY A 190 -16.32 -15.16 7.74
CA GLY A 190 -17.49 -16.00 7.47
C GLY A 190 -18.79 -15.19 7.25
N TRP A 191 -18.74 -13.85 7.24
CA TRP A 191 -19.91 -13.01 7.00
C TRP A 191 -20.20 -12.96 5.50
N PRO A 192 -21.35 -13.46 5.01
CA PRO A 192 -21.69 -13.42 3.58
C PRO A 192 -22.18 -12.02 3.14
N GLN A 193 -21.41 -10.97 3.46
CA GLN A 193 -21.75 -9.62 3.07
C GLN A 193 -21.78 -9.52 1.53
N ARG A 194 -22.80 -8.83 0.98
CA ARG A 194 -22.91 -8.57 -0.45
C ARG A 194 -22.61 -7.11 -0.73
N MET A 195 -21.92 -6.85 -1.83
CA MET A 195 -21.56 -5.49 -2.24
C MET A 195 -22.78 -4.64 -2.58
N SER A 196 -23.86 -5.27 -3.06
CA SER A 196 -25.14 -4.63 -3.37
C SER A 196 -25.85 -4.06 -2.15
N ASP A 197 -25.56 -4.61 -0.98
CA ASP A 197 -26.27 -4.30 0.26
C ASP A 197 -25.55 -3.20 1.05
N LEU A 198 -24.34 -2.81 0.61
CA LEU A 198 -23.52 -1.80 1.26
C LEU A 198 -23.76 -0.42 0.67
N ARG A 199 -24.04 0.54 1.55
CA ARG A 199 -23.98 1.96 1.24
C ARG A 199 -22.53 2.41 0.99
N PRO A 200 -22.29 3.56 0.33
CA PRO A 200 -20.95 4.09 0.11
C PRO A 200 -20.08 4.16 1.38
N GLY A 201 -20.65 4.62 2.49
CA GLY A 201 -19.98 4.70 3.79
C GLY A 201 -19.60 3.35 4.37
N GLU A 202 -20.48 2.36 4.24
CA GLU A 202 -20.26 0.98 4.70
C GLU A 202 -19.25 0.25 3.81
N LEU A 203 -19.27 0.50 2.50
CA LEU A 203 -18.25 0.00 1.58
C LEU A 203 -16.87 0.60 1.89
N ALA A 204 -16.81 1.90 2.25
CA ALA A 204 -15.58 2.52 2.68
C ALA A 204 -15.09 1.94 4.02
N ALA A 205 -15.99 1.74 4.98
CA ALA A 205 -15.69 1.07 6.24
C ALA A 205 -15.15 -0.36 6.03
N LEU A 206 -15.79 -1.16 5.17
CA LEU A 206 -15.32 -2.47 4.76
C LEU A 206 -13.91 -2.38 4.16
N CYS A 207 -13.63 -1.38 3.33
CA CYS A 207 -12.31 -1.20 2.75
C CYS A 207 -11.25 -0.96 3.82
N TRP A 208 -11.52 -0.08 4.78
CA TRP A 208 -10.62 0.18 5.90
C TRP A 208 -10.40 -1.09 6.75
N LEU A 209 -11.49 -1.73 7.16
CA LEU A 209 -11.49 -2.90 8.03
C LEU A 209 -10.74 -4.08 7.40
N THR A 210 -10.94 -4.31 6.11
CA THR A 210 -10.27 -5.41 5.40
C THR A 210 -8.75 -5.22 5.41
N GLU A 211 -8.25 -4.01 5.19
CA GLU A 211 -6.82 -3.76 5.19
C GLU A 211 -6.22 -3.82 6.60
N THR A 212 -6.89 -3.26 7.61
CA THR A 212 -6.40 -3.30 8.99
C THR A 212 -6.45 -4.70 9.60
N THR A 213 -7.48 -5.49 9.30
CA THR A 213 -7.56 -6.90 9.73
C THR A 213 -6.45 -7.75 9.12
N SER A 214 -6.03 -7.45 7.89
CA SER A 214 -4.95 -8.21 7.25
C SER A 214 -3.61 -8.02 7.98
N ILE A 215 -3.37 -6.82 8.49
CA ILE A 215 -2.17 -6.52 9.30
C ILE A 215 -2.33 -7.00 10.74
N ALA A 216 -3.51 -6.85 11.35
CA ALA A 216 -3.75 -7.27 12.73
C ALA A 216 -3.53 -8.79 12.96
N PHE A 217 -3.67 -9.60 11.91
CA PHE A 217 -3.52 -11.06 11.94
C PHE A 217 -2.25 -11.60 11.27
N ALA A 218 -1.45 -10.72 10.66
CA ALA A 218 -0.19 -11.11 10.04
C ALA A 218 0.79 -11.64 11.08
N GLN A 219 1.59 -12.65 10.69
CA GLN A 219 2.53 -13.33 11.59
C GLN A 219 3.91 -12.67 11.57
N ARG A 220 3.95 -11.35 11.76
CA ARG A 220 5.20 -10.56 11.82
C ARG A 220 5.03 -9.22 12.54
N ASP A 221 6.14 -8.61 12.90
CA ASP A 221 6.17 -7.29 13.53
C ASP A 221 6.09 -6.15 12.51
N PHE A 222 5.49 -5.04 12.94
CA PHE A 222 5.31 -3.85 12.13
C PHE A 222 5.76 -2.60 12.88
N PHE A 223 6.39 -1.67 12.16
CA PHE A 223 6.47 -0.29 12.61
C PHE A 223 5.21 0.47 12.18
N GLU A 224 4.33 0.72 13.14
CA GLU A 224 3.03 1.33 12.88
C GLU A 224 3.09 2.85 12.88
N ILE A 225 2.44 3.45 11.89
CA ILE A 225 2.37 4.89 11.70
C ILE A 225 0.91 5.29 11.58
N ASP A 226 0.37 5.85 12.66
CA ASP A 226 -0.80 6.74 12.60
C ASP A 226 -0.35 8.02 11.88
N PHE A 227 -0.84 8.22 10.66
CA PHE A 227 -0.41 9.35 9.84
C PHE A 227 -0.80 10.71 10.43
N ASP A 228 -1.92 10.82 11.15
CA ASP A 228 -2.27 12.07 11.82
C ASP A 228 -1.31 12.36 12.98
N ARG A 229 -0.85 11.31 13.69
CA ARG A 229 0.21 11.44 14.68
C ARG A 229 1.56 11.77 14.05
N PHE A 230 1.88 11.18 12.89
CA PHE A 230 3.09 11.48 12.14
C PHE A 230 3.19 12.97 11.81
N LEU A 231 2.12 13.58 11.32
CA LEU A 231 2.10 14.99 10.96
C LEU A 231 2.36 15.93 12.15
N ARG A 232 2.08 15.51 13.39
CA ARG A 232 2.34 16.30 14.61
C ARG A 232 3.80 16.23 15.09
N SER A 233 4.50 15.14 14.77
CA SER A 233 5.90 14.92 15.20
C SER A 233 6.71 14.21 14.11
N PRO A 234 6.89 14.83 12.93
CA PRO A 234 7.41 14.14 11.76
C PRO A 234 8.91 13.83 11.84
N HIS A 235 9.70 14.62 12.59
CA HIS A 235 11.15 14.41 12.73
C HIS A 235 11.47 13.06 13.38
N ASP A 236 10.97 12.83 14.59
CA ASP A 236 11.28 11.62 15.37
C ASP A 236 10.71 10.38 14.70
N GLN A 237 9.48 10.48 14.16
CA GLN A 237 8.83 9.35 13.51
C GLN A 237 9.48 8.98 12.18
N LEU A 238 9.94 9.96 11.38
CA LEU A 238 10.67 9.67 10.15
C LEU A 238 12.03 9.04 10.44
N ALA A 239 12.77 9.54 11.44
CA ALA A 239 14.04 8.96 11.84
C ALA A 239 13.87 7.52 12.38
N ALA A 240 12.86 7.28 13.22
CA ALA A 240 12.54 5.95 13.74
C ALA A 240 12.09 5.00 12.62
N LEU A 241 11.26 5.46 11.68
CA LEU A 241 10.86 4.68 10.51
C LEU A 241 12.07 4.27 9.66
N CYS A 242 12.95 5.21 9.33
CA CYS A 242 14.14 4.90 8.52
C CYS A 242 15.03 3.86 9.22
N ARG A 243 15.21 3.98 10.54
CA ARG A 243 15.95 3.00 11.35
C ARG A 243 15.30 1.62 11.29
N HIS A 244 13.98 1.54 11.46
CA HIS A 244 13.24 0.28 11.36
C HIS A 244 13.37 -0.35 9.98
N LEU A 245 13.26 0.45 8.92
CA LEU A 245 13.40 0.01 7.53
C LEU A 245 14.84 -0.38 7.14
N GLY A 246 15.81 -0.27 8.07
CA GLY A 246 17.20 -0.61 7.83
C GLY A 246 17.93 0.38 6.91
N VAL A 247 17.45 1.62 6.80
CA VAL A 247 18.04 2.66 5.93
C VAL A 247 18.66 3.78 6.75
N SER A 248 19.87 4.19 6.37
CA SER A 248 20.58 5.29 7.05
C SER A 248 19.93 6.63 6.73
N ALA A 249 19.42 7.33 7.75
CA ALA A 249 18.85 8.67 7.62
C ALA A 249 19.45 9.61 8.67
N PRO A 250 20.62 10.22 8.38
CA PRO A 250 21.22 11.25 9.21
C PRO A 250 20.22 12.37 9.55
N MET A 251 20.30 12.92 10.76
CA MET A 251 19.30 13.88 11.25
C MET A 251 19.21 15.15 10.40
N ASP A 252 20.33 15.59 9.81
CA ASP A 252 20.38 16.71 8.88
C ASP A 252 19.63 16.40 7.57
N ARG A 253 19.71 15.16 7.06
CA ARG A 253 18.92 14.72 5.89
C ARG A 253 17.45 14.61 6.21
N VAL A 254 17.09 14.11 7.40
CA VAL A 254 15.69 14.09 7.88
C VAL A 254 15.13 15.52 7.91
N ALA A 255 15.86 16.46 8.50
CA ALA A 255 15.46 17.87 8.55
C ALA A 255 15.33 18.50 7.15
N ARG A 256 16.27 18.21 6.23
CA ARG A 256 16.18 18.67 4.83
C ARG A 256 15.00 18.05 4.08
N ALA A 257 14.69 16.78 4.29
CA ALA A 257 13.56 16.12 3.65
C ALA A 257 12.22 16.74 4.08
N LEU A 258 12.08 17.06 5.37
CA LEU A 258 10.86 17.64 5.95
C LEU A 258 10.66 19.12 5.60
N SER A 259 11.74 19.90 5.48
CA SER A 259 11.71 21.31 5.04
C SER A 259 11.67 21.47 3.51
N GLY A 260 11.95 20.38 2.79
CA GLY A 260 12.06 20.32 1.34
C GLY A 260 10.72 20.37 0.59
N PRO A 261 10.77 20.26 -0.75
CA PRO A 261 9.58 20.39 -1.60
C PRO A 261 8.55 19.28 -1.40
N VAL A 262 8.96 18.09 -0.92
CA VAL A 262 8.10 16.92 -0.73
C VAL A 262 6.92 17.20 0.21
N THR A 263 7.09 18.08 1.20
CA THR A 263 6.05 18.43 2.17
C THR A 263 5.15 19.60 1.75
N LYS A 264 5.47 20.27 0.62
CA LYS A 264 4.78 21.47 0.13
C LYS A 264 3.83 21.20 -1.05
N VAL A 265 3.87 20.00 -1.60
CA VAL A 265 3.09 19.61 -2.79
C VAL A 265 2.31 18.33 -2.54
N TYR A 266 1.23 18.13 -3.29
CA TYR A 266 0.44 16.92 -3.21
C TYR A 266 1.27 15.74 -3.70
N SER A 267 1.48 14.74 -2.85
CA SER A 267 2.43 13.65 -3.12
C SER A 267 2.15 12.81 -4.37
N LYS A 268 0.94 12.93 -4.96
CA LYS A 268 0.52 12.26 -6.20
C LYS A 268 0.34 13.22 -7.38
N ASN A 269 0.41 14.52 -7.18
CA ASN A 269 0.40 15.55 -8.22
C ASN A 269 1.29 16.71 -7.75
N PRO A 270 2.59 16.70 -8.12
CA PRO A 270 3.55 17.72 -7.70
C PRO A 270 3.17 19.15 -8.10
N ASP A 271 2.29 19.33 -9.10
CA ASP A 271 1.85 20.65 -9.58
C ASP A 271 0.81 21.31 -8.66
N ARG A 272 0.30 20.58 -7.66
CA ARG A 272 -0.69 21.08 -6.71
C ARG A 272 -0.05 21.31 -5.35
N ALA A 273 -0.06 22.57 -4.89
CA ALA A 273 0.31 22.91 -3.51
C ALA A 273 -0.57 22.13 -2.52
N TYR A 274 0.05 21.59 -1.47
CA TYR A 274 -0.64 20.82 -0.45
C TYR A 274 0.13 20.91 0.86
N ASP A 275 -0.54 21.39 1.89
CA ASP A 275 -0.01 21.52 3.25
C ASP A 275 -1.02 21.01 4.29
N ALA A 276 -0.70 21.20 5.56
CA ALA A 276 -1.58 20.79 6.66
C ALA A 276 -2.94 21.52 6.64
N ALA A 277 -2.97 22.80 6.24
CA ALA A 277 -4.20 23.59 6.18
C ALA A 277 -5.12 23.11 5.03
N ALA A 278 -4.56 22.89 3.85
CA ALA A 278 -5.26 22.31 2.70
C ALA A 278 -5.81 20.92 3.05
N ARG A 279 -5.03 20.09 3.77
CA ARG A 279 -5.53 18.80 4.27
C ARG A 279 -6.72 18.97 5.20
N ALA A 280 -6.64 19.87 6.19
CA ALA A 280 -7.72 20.13 7.13
C ALA A 280 -8.99 20.60 6.42
N GLN A 281 -8.86 21.50 5.43
CA GLN A 281 -9.98 21.96 4.61
C GLN A 281 -10.63 20.81 3.82
N ILE A 282 -9.83 19.95 3.18
CA ILE A 282 -10.34 18.78 2.45
C ILE A 282 -11.09 17.83 3.38
N LEU A 283 -10.55 17.57 4.57
CA LEU A 283 -11.21 16.70 5.55
C LEU A 283 -12.52 17.31 6.06
N ASN A 284 -12.53 18.59 6.40
CA ASN A 284 -13.74 19.27 6.86
C ASN A 284 -14.81 19.32 5.77
N HIS A 285 -14.41 19.56 4.52
CA HIS A 285 -15.32 19.43 3.38
C HIS A 285 -15.90 18.02 3.26
N GLY A 286 -15.06 16.98 3.33
CA GLY A 286 -15.51 15.59 3.29
C GLY A 286 -16.46 15.22 4.42
N ARG A 287 -16.17 15.68 5.65
CA ARG A 287 -17.04 15.51 6.82
C ARG A 287 -18.41 16.13 6.60
N ASN A 288 -18.45 17.35 6.07
CA ASN A 288 -19.71 18.06 5.84
C ASN A 288 -20.50 17.44 4.69
N ALA A 289 -19.82 17.12 3.58
CA ALA A 289 -20.46 16.61 2.37
C ALA A 289 -20.97 15.16 2.51
N ALA A 290 -20.36 14.36 3.37
CA ALA A 290 -20.66 12.93 3.52
C ALA A 290 -21.00 12.53 4.96
N ALA A 291 -21.51 13.45 5.79
CA ALA A 291 -21.74 13.22 7.22
C ALA A 291 -22.58 11.96 7.51
N GLU A 292 -23.65 11.74 6.76
CA GLU A 292 -24.53 10.57 6.92
C GLU A 292 -23.83 9.25 6.56
N GLU A 293 -23.06 9.25 5.46
CA GLU A 293 -22.28 8.09 5.02
C GLU A 293 -21.11 7.80 5.96
N ILE A 294 -20.49 8.82 6.57
CA ILE A 294 -19.47 8.63 7.61
C ILE A 294 -20.09 7.96 8.83
N ARG A 295 -21.23 8.46 9.31
CA ARG A 295 -21.95 7.87 10.46
C ARG A 295 -22.37 6.42 10.18
N ALA A 296 -22.86 6.17 8.97
CA ALA A 296 -23.18 4.84 8.47
C ALA A 296 -21.99 3.89 8.53
N GLY A 297 -20.84 4.30 7.98
CA GLY A 297 -19.62 3.51 7.98
C GLY A 297 -19.12 3.20 9.39
N LEU A 298 -19.11 4.19 10.28
CA LEU A 298 -18.69 3.99 11.68
C LEU A 298 -19.61 3.03 12.42
N ALA A 299 -20.94 3.19 12.32
CA ALA A 299 -21.89 2.28 12.94
C ALA A 299 -21.76 0.84 12.41
N TRP A 300 -21.44 0.69 11.11
CA TRP A 300 -21.17 -0.61 10.52
C TRP A 300 -19.89 -1.25 11.10
N LEU A 301 -18.82 -0.48 11.30
CA LEU A 301 -17.60 -0.98 11.97
C LEU A 301 -17.86 -1.44 13.41
N GLU A 302 -18.66 -0.68 14.17
CA GLU A 302 -19.03 -1.06 15.53
C GLU A 302 -19.85 -2.36 15.56
N THR A 303 -20.76 -2.52 14.61
CA THR A 303 -21.54 -3.75 14.44
C THR A 303 -20.62 -4.92 14.10
N ALA A 304 -19.67 -4.70 13.19
CA ALA A 304 -18.68 -5.70 12.84
C ALA A 304 -17.82 -6.10 14.04
N ALA A 305 -17.34 -5.13 14.83
CA ALA A 305 -16.51 -5.39 16.00
C ALA A 305 -17.24 -6.19 17.09
N LYS A 306 -18.55 -5.99 17.26
CA LYS A 306 -19.36 -6.76 18.22
C LYS A 306 -19.59 -8.22 17.80
N ALA A 307 -19.62 -8.48 16.50
CA ALA A 307 -19.98 -9.79 15.96
C ALA A 307 -18.77 -10.64 15.55
N TRP A 308 -17.62 -10.02 15.22
CA TRP A 308 -16.42 -10.74 14.77
C TRP A 308 -15.17 -10.27 15.50
N ARG A 309 -14.49 -11.21 16.16
CA ARG A 309 -13.22 -10.99 16.86
C ARG A 309 -12.15 -10.35 15.95
N THR A 310 -12.17 -10.68 14.66
CA THR A 310 -11.25 -10.10 13.68
C THR A 310 -11.43 -8.60 13.54
N ALA A 311 -12.68 -8.14 13.46
CA ALA A 311 -12.99 -6.71 13.41
C ALA A 311 -12.70 -6.02 14.75
N GLU A 312 -13.04 -6.67 15.86
CA GLU A 312 -12.79 -6.15 17.21
C GLU A 312 -11.31 -5.81 17.41
N LEU A 313 -10.41 -6.75 17.10
CA LEU A 313 -8.97 -6.56 17.26
C LEU A 313 -8.41 -5.46 16.35
N ALA A 314 -8.87 -5.40 15.10
CA ALA A 314 -8.45 -4.36 14.17
C ALA A 314 -8.92 -2.97 14.62
N LEU A 315 -10.15 -2.86 15.11
CA LEU A 315 -10.69 -1.59 15.60
C LEU A 315 -10.04 -1.17 16.93
N ALA A 316 -9.75 -2.11 17.83
CA ALA A 316 -9.04 -1.81 19.08
C ALA A 316 -7.61 -1.29 18.84
N ARG A 317 -6.93 -1.78 17.80
CA ARG A 317 -5.55 -1.41 17.47
C ARG A 317 -5.44 -0.13 16.62
N TYR A 318 -6.34 0.05 15.66
CA TYR A 318 -6.23 1.11 14.65
C TYR A 318 -7.37 2.14 14.66
N GLY A 319 -8.38 1.95 15.52
CA GLY A 319 -9.57 2.80 15.66
C GLY A 319 -9.33 4.16 16.31
#